data_AF-A0AAW0W0T2-F1
#
_entry.id   AF-A0AAW0W0T2-F1
#
_cell.length_a   1.000
_cell.length_b   1.000
_cell.length_c   1.000
_cell.angle_alpha   90.00
_cell.angle_beta   90.00
_cell.angle_gamma   90.00
#
_symmetry.space_group_name_H-M   'P 1'
#
loop_
_entity.id
_entity.type
_entity.pdbx_description
1 polymer ?
#
loop_
_entity_poly.entity_id
_entity_poly.type
_entity_poly.pdbx_seq_one_letter_code
_entity_poly.pdbx_strand_id
1 'polypeptide(L)'
;VSVAYDHLVVREPTQISIYQVDCSSKMYQYVLESEKALYTNADVLESLRILSCKEGWSPMTPVQVNEIPEFPLRLLKVHYWLTKIFRSTNITEHRTLELTNEVEHNLQTAILEHWIIDTLSRFITTDVSSQPLMLLSLSLMCEWIMKNGSENDKDMAEIFSSKLGHVKQEMCLVCHESVQLSFLTHGRCKNGHTLPRCCRSLLLTPPTLLCPNCRVFAHKDAVYFEFGEWLTCTYCDGFMVEELGRERQLR
;
A
#
# COMPACT_ATOMS: atom_id res chain seq x y z
N VAL A 1 -18.84 10.59 -47.68
CA VAL A 1 -18.56 9.26 -48.28
C VAL A 1 -17.95 8.40 -47.17
N SER A 2 -18.71 7.45 -46.61
CA SER A 2 -18.14 6.47 -45.67
C SER A 2 -17.63 5.28 -46.48
N VAL A 3 -16.40 4.87 -46.21
CA VAL A 3 -15.81 3.68 -46.81
C VAL A 3 -16.00 2.54 -45.82
N ALA A 4 -16.57 1.43 -46.28
CA ALA A 4 -16.73 0.23 -45.48
C ALA A 4 -15.36 -0.29 -45.02
N TYR A 5 -15.25 -0.64 -43.74
CA TYR A 5 -14.02 -1.18 -43.16
C TYR A 5 -13.78 -2.60 -43.72
N ASP A 6 -12.80 -2.74 -44.60
CA ASP A 6 -12.34 -4.03 -45.11
C ASP A 6 -11.25 -4.59 -44.20
N HIS A 7 -11.59 -5.63 -43.44
CA HIS A 7 -10.72 -6.32 -42.50
C HIS A 7 -9.73 -7.28 -43.19
N LEU A 8 -9.82 -7.44 -44.52
CA LEU A 8 -8.94 -8.29 -45.33
C LEU A 8 -7.78 -7.51 -45.99
N VAL A 9 -7.80 -6.18 -45.91
CA VAL A 9 -6.65 -5.36 -46.30
C VAL A 9 -5.65 -5.37 -45.15
N VAL A 10 -4.58 -6.17 -45.30
CA VAL A 10 -3.39 -6.08 -44.45
C VAL A 10 -2.80 -4.69 -44.66
N ARG A 11 -3.19 -3.74 -43.81
CA ARG A 11 -2.56 -2.42 -43.77
C ARG A 11 -1.18 -2.64 -43.16
N GLU A 12 -0.13 -2.50 -43.96
CA GLU A 12 1.22 -2.42 -43.42
C GLU A 12 1.25 -1.31 -42.35
N PRO A 13 1.85 -1.55 -41.18
CA PRO A 13 1.93 -0.52 -40.15
C PRO A 13 2.67 0.68 -40.73
N THR A 14 1.95 1.79 -40.93
CA THR A 14 2.49 3.03 -41.50
C THR A 14 3.56 3.66 -40.62
N GLN A 15 3.64 3.24 -39.35
CA GLN A 15 4.66 3.67 -38.42
C GLN A 15 4.99 2.53 -37.45
N ILE A 16 6.28 2.24 -37.32
CA ILE A 16 6.84 1.39 -36.26
C ILE A 16 7.60 2.33 -35.33
N SER A 17 7.13 2.45 -34.09
CA SER A 17 7.85 3.16 -33.03
C SER A 17 8.70 2.16 -32.25
N ILE A 18 10.01 2.27 -32.35
CA ILE A 18 10.96 1.46 -31.59
C ILE A 18 11.41 2.29 -30.39
N TYR A 19 11.11 1.80 -29.19
CA TYR A 19 11.54 2.40 -27.95
C TYR A 19 12.75 1.63 -27.43
N GLN A 20 13.83 2.35 -27.13
CA GLN A 20 14.98 1.79 -26.43
C GLN A 20 14.75 1.98 -24.92
N VAL A 21 14.85 0.88 -24.19
CA VAL A 21 14.86 0.91 -22.72
C VAL A 21 16.23 1.40 -22.27
N ASP A 22 16.27 2.45 -21.44
CA ASP A 22 17.50 2.95 -20.83
C ASP A 22 18.13 1.89 -19.89
N CYS A 23 19.36 2.12 -19.41
CA CYS A 23 19.94 1.22 -18.41
C CYS A 23 19.19 1.30 -17.06
N SER A 24 19.20 0.21 -16.30
CA SER A 24 18.46 0.07 -15.03
C SER A 24 18.71 1.21 -14.04
N SER A 25 19.95 1.67 -13.91
CA SER A 25 20.31 2.79 -13.01
C SER A 25 19.63 4.11 -13.38
N LYS A 26 19.51 4.43 -14.66
CA LYS A 26 18.84 5.67 -15.12
C LYS A 26 17.33 5.60 -14.91
N MET A 27 16.72 4.45 -15.20
CA MET A 27 15.29 4.26 -14.93
C MET A 27 14.98 4.33 -13.44
N TYR A 28 15.86 3.78 -12.59
CA TYR A 28 15.74 3.91 -11.14
C TYR A 28 15.80 5.37 -10.70
N GLN A 29 16.79 6.13 -11.16
CA GLN A 29 16.88 7.58 -10.89
C GLN A 29 15.64 8.33 -11.37
N TYR A 30 15.15 8.05 -12.58
CA TYR A 30 13.94 8.66 -13.11
C TYR A 30 12.72 8.45 -12.19
N VAL A 31 12.52 7.22 -11.68
CA VAL A 31 11.40 6.92 -10.78
C VAL A 31 11.55 7.65 -9.43
N LEU A 32 12.78 7.78 -8.92
CA LEU A 32 13.06 8.51 -7.68
C LEU A 32 12.84 10.02 -7.81
N GLU A 33 13.26 10.61 -8.92
CA GLU A 33 13.19 12.06 -9.18
C GLU A 33 11.81 12.50 -9.68
N SER A 34 10.97 11.57 -10.13
CA SER A 34 9.62 11.85 -10.61
C SER A 34 8.70 12.33 -9.48
N GLU A 35 8.16 13.54 -9.64
CA GLU A 35 7.15 14.14 -8.74
C GLU A 35 5.76 13.49 -8.88
N LYS A 36 5.55 12.67 -9.92
CA LYS A 36 4.26 12.03 -10.18
C LYS A 36 4.04 10.81 -9.30
N ALA A 37 2.77 10.48 -9.02
CA ALA A 37 2.40 9.28 -8.26
C ALA A 37 3.02 8.00 -8.85
N LEU A 38 3.31 7.00 -8.02
CA LEU A 38 4.13 5.86 -8.46
C LEU A 38 3.47 5.08 -9.61
N TYR A 39 2.14 4.94 -9.59
CA TYR A 39 1.37 4.27 -10.64
C TYR A 39 1.48 4.91 -12.02
N THR A 40 1.83 6.21 -12.13
CA THR A 40 1.99 6.86 -13.43
C THR A 40 3.29 6.48 -14.13
N ASN A 41 4.18 5.74 -13.44
CA ASN A 41 5.45 5.25 -13.97
C ASN A 41 5.40 3.72 -14.15
N ALA A 42 4.21 3.13 -14.28
CA ALA A 42 4.01 1.67 -14.30
C ALA A 42 4.82 0.95 -15.39
N ASP A 43 5.01 1.58 -16.52
CA ASP A 43 5.81 1.17 -17.67
C ASP A 43 7.33 1.18 -17.39
N VAL A 44 7.84 2.22 -16.73
CA VAL A 44 9.25 2.29 -16.30
C VAL A 44 9.52 1.25 -15.22
N LEU A 45 8.60 1.16 -14.27
CA LEU A 45 8.61 0.16 -13.22
C LEU A 45 8.63 -1.25 -13.85
N GLU A 46 7.69 -1.60 -14.73
CA GLU A 46 7.67 -2.90 -15.40
C GLU A 46 8.96 -3.20 -16.19
N SER A 47 9.57 -2.18 -16.80
CA SER A 47 10.88 -2.31 -17.45
C SER A 47 11.99 -2.67 -16.46
N LEU A 48 12.03 -2.04 -15.29
CA LEU A 48 12.93 -2.40 -14.19
C LEU A 48 12.69 -3.84 -13.71
N ARG A 49 11.44 -4.30 -13.65
CA ARG A 49 11.08 -5.68 -13.32
C ARG A 49 11.63 -6.67 -14.36
N ILE A 50 11.49 -6.38 -15.64
CA ILE A 50 11.97 -7.26 -16.71
C ILE A 50 13.50 -7.33 -16.71
N LEU A 51 14.18 -6.21 -16.48
CA LEU A 51 15.64 -6.16 -16.45
C LEU A 51 16.22 -6.85 -15.21
N SER A 52 15.58 -6.71 -14.04
CA SER A 52 16.01 -7.43 -12.84
C SER A 52 15.94 -8.95 -13.03
N CYS A 53 14.95 -9.46 -13.76
CA CYS A 53 14.87 -10.88 -14.14
C CYS A 53 15.97 -11.31 -15.12
N LYS A 54 16.35 -10.46 -16.08
CA LYS A 54 17.20 -10.84 -17.21
C LYS A 54 18.69 -10.66 -16.93
N GLU A 55 19.06 -9.59 -16.24
CA GLU A 55 20.46 -9.17 -16.10
C GLU A 55 21.04 -9.50 -14.72
N GLY A 56 20.26 -10.18 -13.85
CA GLY A 56 20.65 -10.39 -12.45
C GLY A 56 20.84 -9.08 -11.68
N TRP A 57 20.34 -7.97 -12.23
CA TRP A 57 20.41 -6.67 -11.60
C TRP A 57 19.54 -6.70 -10.33
N SER A 58 20.20 -6.48 -9.18
CA SER A 58 19.50 -6.30 -7.92
C SER A 58 19.13 -4.82 -7.77
N PRO A 59 17.82 -4.47 -7.80
CA PRO A 59 17.39 -3.12 -7.44
C PRO A 59 17.66 -2.79 -5.97
N MET A 60 17.90 -3.81 -5.15
CA MET A 60 18.31 -3.63 -3.78
C MET A 60 19.79 -3.22 -3.81
N THR A 61 20.05 -1.92 -3.99
CA THR A 61 21.12 -1.28 -3.21
C THR A 61 20.94 -1.78 -1.77
N PRO A 62 21.99 -2.17 -1.04
CA PRO A 62 21.83 -2.72 0.29
C PRO A 62 21.24 -1.64 1.22
N VAL A 63 19.91 -1.57 1.26
CA VAL A 63 19.17 -0.71 2.17
C VAL A 63 19.48 -1.25 3.55
N GLN A 64 20.17 -0.47 4.36
CA GLN A 64 20.35 -0.85 5.75
C GLN A 64 19.02 -0.67 6.44
N VAL A 65 18.53 -1.72 7.10
CA VAL A 65 17.22 -1.72 7.77
C VAL A 65 17.05 -0.51 8.71
N ASN A 66 18.14 -0.10 9.36
CA ASN A 66 18.18 1.03 10.30
C ASN A 66 17.97 2.40 9.64
N GLU A 67 18.22 2.54 8.34
CA GLU A 67 18.07 3.82 7.61
C GLU A 67 16.64 4.02 7.09
N ILE A 68 15.84 2.94 6.98
CA ILE A 68 14.49 2.96 6.42
C ILE A 68 13.59 4.04 7.05
N PRO A 69 13.54 4.21 8.39
CA PRO A 69 12.67 5.20 9.01
C PRO A 69 12.96 6.65 8.59
N GLU A 70 14.16 6.96 8.11
CA GLU A 70 14.57 8.31 7.71
C GLU A 70 14.27 8.61 6.23
N PHE A 71 13.86 7.60 5.46
CA PHE A 71 13.64 7.76 4.03
C PHE A 71 12.39 8.60 3.73
N PRO A 72 12.46 9.52 2.75
CA PRO A 72 11.26 10.19 2.25
C PRO A 72 10.23 9.18 1.74
N LEU A 73 8.94 9.50 1.89
CA LEU A 73 7.82 8.63 1.48
C LEU A 73 7.96 8.08 0.05
N ARG A 74 8.45 8.90 -0.89
CA ARG A 74 8.69 8.46 -2.27
C ARG A 74 9.70 7.32 -2.34
N LEU A 75 10.83 7.49 -1.66
CA LEU A 75 11.91 6.52 -1.60
C LEU A 75 11.44 5.21 -0.95
N LEU A 76 10.65 5.32 0.13
CA LEU A 76 10.02 4.17 0.78
C LEU A 76 9.12 3.37 -0.19
N LYS A 77 8.22 4.03 -0.91
CA LYS A 77 7.30 3.38 -1.86
C LYS A 77 8.03 2.70 -3.02
N VAL A 78 9.07 3.36 -3.55
CA VAL A 78 9.92 2.80 -4.62
C VAL A 78 10.65 1.56 -4.13
N HIS A 79 11.33 1.63 -2.97
CA HIS A 79 12.00 0.46 -2.39
C HIS A 79 11.02 -0.67 -2.05
N TYR A 80 9.82 -0.34 -1.57
CA TYR A 80 8.79 -1.35 -1.29
C TYR A 80 8.39 -2.10 -2.56
N TRP A 81 8.17 -1.37 -3.65
CA TRP A 81 7.85 -1.96 -4.94
C TRP A 81 8.97 -2.84 -5.49
N LEU A 82 10.23 -2.38 -5.39
CA LEU A 82 11.40 -3.14 -5.83
C LEU A 82 11.62 -4.40 -4.99
N THR A 83 11.44 -4.31 -3.68
CA THR A 83 11.49 -5.44 -2.74
C THR A 83 10.46 -6.51 -3.12
N LYS A 84 9.23 -6.10 -3.47
CA LYS A 84 8.17 -7.02 -3.92
C LYS A 84 8.55 -7.77 -5.20
N ILE A 85 9.20 -7.08 -6.13
CA ILE A 85 9.64 -7.69 -7.38
C ILE A 85 10.77 -8.65 -7.16
N PHE A 86 11.79 -8.21 -6.45
CA PHE A 86 12.93 -9.04 -6.12
C PHE A 86 12.49 -10.35 -5.46
N ARG A 87 11.52 -10.27 -4.55
CA ARG A 87 10.89 -11.46 -3.94
C ARG A 87 10.18 -12.36 -4.95
N SER A 88 9.48 -11.78 -5.92
CA SER A 88 8.76 -12.55 -6.94
C SER A 88 9.68 -13.24 -7.95
N THR A 89 10.92 -12.75 -8.10
CA THR A 89 11.88 -13.22 -9.11
C THR A 89 12.98 -14.12 -8.54
N ASN A 90 13.38 -13.94 -7.27
CA ASN A 90 14.53 -14.61 -6.64
C ASN A 90 14.15 -15.58 -5.51
N ILE A 91 13.15 -16.44 -5.74
CA ILE A 91 12.55 -17.35 -4.73
C ILE A 91 13.53 -18.43 -4.19
N THR A 92 14.75 -18.54 -4.72
CA THR A 92 15.59 -19.75 -4.55
C THR A 92 16.44 -19.80 -3.28
N GLU A 93 16.63 -18.71 -2.52
CA GLU A 93 17.52 -18.70 -1.34
C GLU A 93 16.82 -18.27 -0.05
N HIS A 94 16.85 -19.13 0.99
CA HIS A 94 16.17 -18.92 2.27
C HIS A 94 16.64 -17.66 3.02
N ARG A 95 17.96 -17.41 3.07
CA ARG A 95 18.53 -16.23 3.74
C ARG A 95 18.14 -14.93 3.05
N THR A 96 18.08 -14.96 1.73
CA THR A 96 17.64 -13.83 0.90
C THR A 96 16.16 -13.55 1.14
N LEU A 97 15.33 -14.58 1.35
CA LEU A 97 13.91 -14.43 1.68
C LEU A 97 13.69 -13.79 3.06
N GLU A 98 14.44 -14.21 4.08
CA GLU A 98 14.33 -13.64 5.44
C GLU A 98 14.67 -12.15 5.47
N LEU A 99 15.80 -11.76 4.89
CA LEU A 99 16.20 -10.36 4.79
C LEU A 99 15.17 -9.54 4.00
N THR A 100 14.65 -10.09 2.90
CA THR A 100 13.63 -9.42 2.09
C THR A 100 12.32 -9.23 2.85
N ASN A 101 11.92 -10.20 3.69
CA ASN A 101 10.74 -10.07 4.54
C ASN A 101 10.92 -8.99 5.62
N GLU A 102 12.10 -8.91 6.24
CA GLU A 102 12.43 -7.87 7.22
C GLU A 102 12.42 -6.48 6.58
N VAL A 103 13.08 -6.32 5.43
CA VAL A 103 13.08 -5.06 4.67
C VAL A 103 11.67 -4.69 4.24
N GLU A 104 10.88 -5.63 3.71
CA GLU A 104 9.49 -5.41 3.33
C GLU A 104 8.65 -4.92 4.52
N HIS A 105 8.81 -5.56 5.68
CA HIS A 105 8.08 -5.20 6.90
C HIS A 105 8.43 -3.79 7.39
N ASN A 106 9.70 -3.43 7.41
CA ASN A 106 10.14 -2.10 7.82
C ASN A 106 9.66 -1.01 6.84
N LEU A 107 9.72 -1.27 5.53
CA LEU A 107 9.19 -0.37 4.51
C LEU A 107 7.67 -0.19 4.65
N GLN A 108 6.91 -1.27 4.87
CA GLN A 108 5.46 -1.18 5.09
C GLN A 108 5.12 -0.34 6.32
N THR A 109 5.84 -0.57 7.43
CA THR A 109 5.63 0.16 8.68
C THR A 109 5.90 1.65 8.49
N ALA A 110 7.04 2.02 7.89
CA ALA A 110 7.39 3.42 7.65
C ALA A 110 6.41 4.11 6.69
N ILE A 111 5.97 3.44 5.62
CA ILE A 111 4.96 4.00 4.69
C ILE A 111 3.63 4.25 5.42
N LEU A 112 3.19 3.29 6.25
CA LEU A 112 1.96 3.44 7.01
C LEU A 112 2.06 4.54 8.06
N GLU A 113 3.20 4.67 8.74
CA GLU A 113 3.44 5.75 9.70
C GLU A 113 3.25 7.12 9.06
N HIS A 114 3.91 7.36 7.91
CA HIS A 114 3.71 8.59 7.13
C HIS A 114 2.22 8.83 6.80
N TRP A 115 1.51 7.79 6.37
CA TRP A 115 0.09 7.87 6.05
C TRP A 115 -0.76 8.21 7.29
N ILE A 116 -0.47 7.59 8.43
CA ILE A 116 -1.19 7.79 9.68
C ILE A 116 -1.00 9.24 10.16
N ILE A 117 0.24 9.72 10.23
CA ILE A 117 0.57 11.08 10.69
C ILE A 117 -0.12 12.13 9.81
N ASP A 118 -0.04 11.97 8.49
CA ASP A 118 -0.70 12.86 7.53
C ASP A 118 -2.23 12.81 7.68
N THR A 119 -2.80 11.61 7.82
CA THR A 119 -4.24 11.44 8.05
C THR A 119 -4.71 12.13 9.34
N LEU A 120 -4.04 11.88 10.46
CA LEU A 120 -4.37 12.50 11.75
C LEU A 120 -4.26 14.03 11.66
N SER A 121 -3.21 14.53 11.01
CA SER A 121 -3.01 15.97 10.81
C SER A 121 -4.14 16.63 10.00
N ARG A 122 -4.65 15.96 8.97
CA ARG A 122 -5.78 16.45 8.16
C ARG A 122 -7.09 16.48 8.95
N PHE A 123 -7.32 15.49 9.82
CA PHE A 123 -8.57 15.37 10.56
C PHE A 123 -8.56 16.05 11.94
N ILE A 124 -7.43 16.63 12.37
CA ILE A 124 -7.26 17.24 13.69
C ILE A 124 -8.29 18.35 14.02
N THR A 125 -8.77 19.05 13.00
CA THR A 125 -9.75 20.14 13.08
C THR A 125 -11.13 19.76 12.56
N THR A 126 -11.31 18.55 12.04
CA THR A 126 -12.58 18.12 11.41
C THR A 126 -13.49 17.47 12.44
N ASP A 127 -14.78 17.83 12.44
CA ASP A 127 -15.78 17.12 13.23
C ASP A 127 -16.17 15.80 12.55
N VAL A 128 -15.74 14.70 13.17
CA VAL A 128 -15.97 13.33 12.71
C VAL A 128 -16.97 12.57 13.59
N SER A 129 -17.65 13.26 14.51
CA SER A 129 -18.55 12.66 15.50
C SER A 129 -19.72 11.86 14.90
N SER A 130 -20.16 12.24 13.69
CA SER A 130 -21.24 11.58 12.96
C SER A 130 -20.81 10.35 12.16
N GLN A 131 -19.52 9.98 12.16
CA GLN A 131 -18.96 8.90 11.34
C GLN A 131 -18.27 7.81 12.19
N PRO A 132 -19.02 6.82 12.71
CA PRO A 132 -18.49 5.83 13.66
C PRO A 132 -17.29 5.02 13.16
N LEU A 133 -17.28 4.62 11.88
CA LEU A 133 -16.15 3.88 11.30
C LEU A 133 -14.89 4.72 11.21
N MET A 134 -15.05 6.01 10.91
CA MET A 134 -13.95 6.95 10.86
C MET A 134 -13.38 7.22 12.25
N LEU A 135 -14.24 7.42 13.26
CA LEU A 135 -13.83 7.51 14.66
C LEU A 135 -13.03 6.29 15.11
N LEU A 136 -13.50 5.07 14.76
CA LEU A 136 -12.78 3.83 15.07
C LEU A 136 -11.41 3.77 14.38
N SER A 137 -11.37 4.10 13.08
CA SER A 137 -10.14 4.13 12.31
C SER A 137 -9.11 5.10 12.90
N LEU A 138 -9.53 6.33 13.19
CA LEU A 138 -8.69 7.36 13.78
C LEU A 138 -8.22 6.98 15.20
N SER A 139 -9.07 6.32 15.99
CA SER A 139 -8.69 5.81 17.30
C SER A 139 -7.62 4.72 17.22
N LEU A 140 -7.72 3.81 16.24
CA LEU A 140 -6.69 2.80 15.99
C LEU A 140 -5.36 3.43 15.55
N MET A 141 -5.42 4.46 14.71
CA MET A 141 -4.25 5.24 14.29
C MET A 141 -3.57 5.91 15.48
N CYS A 142 -4.33 6.56 16.37
CA CYS A 142 -3.82 7.11 17.61
C CYS A 142 -3.18 6.04 18.51
N GLU A 143 -3.86 4.90 18.73
CA GLU A 143 -3.31 3.79 19.53
C GLU A 143 -1.96 3.31 18.98
N TRP A 144 -1.84 3.23 17.64
CA TRP A 144 -0.60 2.83 17.01
C TRP A 144 0.54 3.85 17.22
N ILE A 145 0.27 5.15 17.02
CA ILE A 145 1.25 6.22 17.22
C ILE A 145 1.67 6.30 18.69
N MET A 146 0.73 6.22 19.63
CA MET A 146 1.04 6.23 21.07
C MET A 146 2.03 5.13 21.46
N LYS A 147 1.98 3.98 20.78
CA LYS A 147 2.86 2.83 21.03
C LYS A 147 4.19 2.89 20.27
N ASN A 148 4.20 3.39 19.04
CA ASN A 148 5.34 3.21 18.13
C ASN A 148 5.95 4.52 17.59
N GLY A 149 5.22 5.64 17.63
CA GLY A 149 5.65 6.92 17.05
C GLY A 149 6.71 7.65 17.88
N SER A 150 7.24 8.74 17.34
CA SER A 150 8.13 9.65 18.06
C SER A 150 7.39 10.39 19.17
N GLU A 151 8.10 10.99 20.15
CA GLU A 151 7.46 11.76 21.22
C GLU A 151 6.57 12.90 20.67
N ASN A 152 7.01 13.59 19.61
CA ASN A 152 6.21 14.64 18.96
C ASN A 152 4.91 14.08 18.36
N ASP A 153 4.96 12.89 17.75
CA ASP A 153 3.78 12.26 17.16
C ASP A 153 2.83 11.73 18.23
N LYS A 154 3.37 11.25 19.36
CA LYS A 154 2.59 10.83 20.53
C LYS A 154 1.81 12.00 21.12
N ASP A 155 2.41 13.17 21.27
CA ASP A 155 1.72 14.38 21.75
C ASP A 155 0.54 14.73 20.84
N MET A 156 0.73 14.67 19.52
CA MET A 156 -0.36 14.86 18.55
C MET A 156 -1.47 13.82 18.72
N ALA A 157 -1.10 12.55 18.84
CA ALA A 157 -2.04 11.44 18.97
C ALA A 157 -2.82 11.51 20.30
N GLU A 158 -2.21 11.95 21.39
CA GLU A 158 -2.88 12.13 22.68
C GLU A 158 -3.92 13.25 22.62
N ILE A 159 -3.54 14.41 22.06
CA ILE A 159 -4.46 15.54 21.84
C ILE A 159 -5.65 15.07 21.00
N PHE A 160 -5.40 14.32 19.93
CA PHE A 160 -6.47 13.86 19.05
C PHE A 160 -7.34 12.78 19.71
N SER A 161 -6.74 11.81 20.41
CA SER A 161 -7.44 10.77 21.16
C SER A 161 -8.43 11.35 22.18
N SER A 162 -8.03 12.42 22.88
CA SER A 162 -8.91 13.11 23.84
C SER A 162 -10.17 13.71 23.19
N LYS A 163 -10.08 14.11 21.90
CA LYS A 163 -11.21 14.65 21.12
C LYS A 163 -12.14 13.56 20.59
N LEU A 164 -11.61 12.37 20.28
CA LEU A 164 -12.39 11.24 19.76
C LEU A 164 -13.33 10.64 20.81
N GLY A 165 -13.06 10.88 22.11
CA GLY A 165 -13.85 10.36 23.22
C GLY A 165 -13.68 8.85 23.41
N HIS A 166 -14.62 8.22 24.12
CA HIS A 166 -14.60 6.77 24.31
C HIS A 166 -15.06 6.05 23.03
N VAL A 167 -14.10 5.68 22.20
CA VAL A 167 -14.34 4.87 21.00
C VAL A 167 -14.48 3.40 21.38
N LYS A 168 -15.44 2.71 20.75
CA LYS A 168 -15.66 1.27 20.96
C LYS A 168 -14.44 0.49 20.48
N GLN A 169 -14.11 -0.62 21.15
CA GLN A 169 -13.08 -1.53 20.66
C GLN A 169 -13.49 -2.15 19.32
N GLU A 170 -12.49 -2.42 18.48
CA GLU A 170 -12.69 -3.17 17.24
C GLU A 170 -13.08 -4.62 17.57
N MET A 171 -14.04 -5.15 16.80
CA MET A 171 -14.61 -6.48 17.04
C MET A 171 -14.32 -7.40 15.86
N CYS A 172 -14.06 -8.68 16.15
CA CYS A 172 -13.85 -9.71 15.14
C CYS A 172 -15.10 -9.87 14.27
N LEU A 173 -14.93 -9.88 12.95
CA LEU A 173 -16.03 -10.04 11.99
C LEU A 173 -16.63 -11.46 11.96
N VAL A 174 -15.95 -12.44 12.56
CA VAL A 174 -16.38 -13.85 12.59
C VAL A 174 -17.07 -14.20 13.91
N CYS A 175 -16.44 -13.89 15.03
CA CYS A 175 -16.92 -14.31 16.35
C CYS A 175 -17.27 -13.16 17.31
N HIS A 176 -17.20 -11.92 16.86
CA HIS A 176 -17.53 -10.71 17.64
C HIS A 176 -16.79 -10.58 18.99
N GLU A 177 -15.63 -11.20 19.13
CA GLU A 177 -14.70 -10.95 20.24
C GLU A 177 -13.89 -9.68 19.98
N SER A 178 -13.45 -9.00 21.03
CA SER A 178 -12.61 -7.81 20.87
C SER A 178 -11.24 -8.15 20.26
N VAL A 179 -10.75 -7.25 19.41
CA VAL A 179 -9.46 -7.35 18.72
C VAL A 179 -8.63 -6.13 19.08
N GLN A 180 -7.44 -6.37 19.60
CA GLN A 180 -6.46 -5.31 19.86
C GLN A 180 -5.61 -5.05 18.61
N LEU A 181 -5.10 -3.83 18.48
CA LEU A 181 -4.19 -3.47 17.40
C LEU A 181 -2.78 -4.00 17.70
N SER A 182 -2.49 -5.22 17.23
CA SER A 182 -1.16 -5.83 17.36
C SER A 182 -0.30 -5.68 16.10
N PHE A 183 -0.91 -5.81 14.92
CA PHE A 183 -0.23 -5.70 13.62
C PHE A 183 -1.01 -4.78 12.70
N LEU A 184 -0.30 -4.09 11.81
CA LEU A 184 -0.89 -3.12 10.87
C LEU A 184 -1.57 -3.76 9.66
N THR A 185 -1.15 -4.97 9.27
CA THR A 185 -1.64 -5.66 8.06
C THR A 185 -2.76 -6.66 8.34
N HIS A 186 -2.89 -7.10 9.59
CA HIS A 186 -3.88 -8.07 10.02
C HIS A 186 -4.20 -7.93 11.51
N GLY A 187 -5.37 -8.41 11.93
CA GLY A 187 -5.73 -8.56 13.34
C GLY A 187 -6.05 -10.01 13.65
N ARG A 188 -5.75 -10.43 14.88
CA ARG A 188 -6.07 -11.77 15.39
C ARG A 188 -6.92 -11.67 16.66
N CYS A 189 -8.10 -12.30 16.66
CA CYS A 189 -8.94 -12.37 17.86
C CYS A 189 -8.48 -13.49 18.81
N LYS A 190 -8.97 -13.49 20.05
CA LYS A 190 -8.67 -14.53 21.06
C LYS A 190 -9.01 -15.96 20.62
N ASN A 191 -10.00 -16.13 19.74
CA ASN A 191 -10.39 -17.42 19.17
C ASN A 191 -9.53 -17.85 17.96
N GLY A 192 -8.47 -17.11 17.62
CA GLY A 192 -7.52 -17.48 16.57
C GLY A 192 -7.87 -17.03 15.15
N HIS A 193 -9.06 -16.47 14.90
CA HIS A 193 -9.40 -15.90 13.58
C HIS A 193 -8.43 -14.78 13.23
N THR A 194 -7.86 -14.84 12.03
CA THR A 194 -6.95 -13.82 11.48
C THR A 194 -7.64 -13.15 10.30
N LEU A 195 -7.78 -11.83 10.37
CA LEU A 195 -8.48 -11.01 9.39
C LEU A 195 -7.54 -9.92 8.85
N PRO A 196 -7.56 -9.60 7.55
CA PRO A 196 -6.72 -8.54 7.02
C PRO A 196 -7.21 -7.16 7.51
N ARG A 197 -6.28 -6.22 7.61
CA ARG A 197 -6.57 -4.81 7.87
C ARG A 197 -6.55 -4.02 6.56
N CYS A 198 -7.42 -3.03 6.51
CA CYS A 198 -7.42 -2.03 5.47
C CYS A 198 -6.11 -1.23 5.52
N CYS A 199 -5.40 -1.12 4.40
CA CYS A 199 -4.15 -0.36 4.31
C CYS A 199 -4.31 1.16 4.51
N ARG A 200 -5.56 1.65 4.61
CA ARG A 200 -5.88 3.07 4.82
C ARG A 200 -6.47 3.35 6.18
N SER A 201 -7.52 2.62 6.55
CA SER A 201 -8.26 2.87 7.78
C SER A 201 -7.76 2.04 8.96
N LEU A 202 -6.84 1.10 8.74
CA LEU A 202 -6.43 0.08 9.69
C LEU A 202 -7.55 -0.85 10.18
N LEU A 203 -8.81 -0.60 9.83
CA LEU A 203 -9.94 -1.44 10.22
C LEU A 203 -9.79 -2.87 9.68
N LEU A 204 -10.20 -3.86 10.47
CA LEU A 204 -10.46 -5.21 9.99
C LEU A 204 -11.48 -5.15 8.85
N THR A 205 -11.12 -5.75 7.73
CA THR A 205 -11.97 -5.74 6.55
C THR A 205 -12.03 -7.14 5.95
N PRO A 206 -13.19 -7.60 5.44
CA PRO A 206 -13.15 -8.66 4.45
C PRO A 206 -12.41 -8.14 3.21
N PRO A 207 -11.80 -9.05 2.43
CA PRO A 207 -11.08 -8.67 1.22
C PRO A 207 -12.11 -8.22 0.16
N THR A 208 -12.34 -6.91 0.08
CA THR A 208 -13.37 -6.31 -0.79
C THR A 208 -12.73 -5.53 -1.92
N LEU A 209 -11.78 -4.65 -1.59
CA LEU A 209 -10.93 -3.96 -2.55
C LEU A 209 -9.49 -4.45 -2.43
N LEU A 210 -8.84 -4.73 -3.56
CA LEU A 210 -7.51 -5.29 -3.64
C LEU A 210 -6.61 -4.43 -4.53
N CYS A 211 -5.39 -4.16 -4.07
CA CYS A 211 -4.32 -3.61 -4.91
C CYS A 211 -3.79 -4.72 -5.85
N PRO A 212 -3.89 -4.60 -7.19
CA PRO A 212 -3.37 -5.62 -8.09
C PRO A 212 -1.83 -5.74 -8.02
N ASN A 213 -1.15 -4.63 -7.74
CA ASN A 213 0.32 -4.55 -7.72
C ASN A 213 0.92 -5.19 -6.45
N CYS A 214 0.24 -5.05 -5.33
CA CYS A 214 0.82 -5.27 -4.01
C CYS A 214 -0.03 -6.17 -3.10
N ARG A 215 -1.21 -6.57 -3.58
CA ARG A 215 -2.13 -7.54 -2.95
C ARG A 215 -2.55 -7.19 -1.53
N VAL A 216 -2.57 -5.90 -1.21
CA VAL A 216 -3.12 -5.40 0.06
C VAL A 216 -4.59 -5.05 -0.09
N PHE A 217 -5.31 -5.08 1.02
CA PHE A 217 -6.75 -4.83 1.03
C PHE A 217 -7.08 -3.41 1.47
N ALA A 218 -8.16 -2.87 0.94
CA ALA A 218 -8.82 -1.70 1.50
C ALA A 218 -10.29 -1.99 1.79
N HIS A 219 -10.80 -1.29 2.80
CA HIS A 219 -12.22 -1.28 3.12
C HIS A 219 -12.96 -0.42 2.10
N LYS A 220 -14.10 -0.89 1.61
CA LYS A 220 -14.92 -0.14 0.63
C LYS A 220 -15.29 1.27 1.10
N ASP A 221 -15.53 1.44 2.41
CA ASP A 221 -15.89 2.72 3.01
C ASP A 221 -14.65 3.56 3.36
N ALA A 222 -13.44 3.18 2.93
CA ALA A 222 -12.25 4.01 3.11
C ALA A 222 -12.20 5.22 2.15
N VAL A 223 -13.22 5.42 1.31
CA VAL A 223 -13.32 6.56 0.39
C VAL A 223 -13.40 7.90 1.14
N TYR A 224 -13.86 7.91 2.39
CA TYR A 224 -13.89 9.12 3.23
C TYR A 224 -12.51 9.77 3.41
N PHE A 225 -11.43 9.03 3.21
CA PHE A 225 -10.06 9.55 3.28
C PHE A 225 -9.59 10.26 1.99
N GLU A 226 -10.37 10.26 0.91
CA GLU A 226 -9.95 10.78 -0.41
C GLU A 226 -10.76 11.95 -0.98
N PHE A 227 -11.70 12.54 -0.25
CA PHE A 227 -12.40 13.77 -0.67
C PHE A 227 -12.93 13.77 -2.14
N GLY A 228 -13.30 12.60 -2.69
CA GLY A 228 -13.84 12.49 -4.05
C GLY A 228 -12.88 11.96 -5.13
N GLU A 229 -11.68 11.50 -4.77
CA GLU A 229 -10.75 10.84 -5.69
C GLU A 229 -10.91 9.29 -5.75
N TRP A 230 -10.14 8.67 -6.65
CA TRP A 230 -10.10 7.23 -6.86
C TRP A 230 -9.28 6.52 -5.79
N LEU A 231 -9.86 5.52 -5.12
CA LEU A 231 -9.18 4.81 -4.03
C LEU A 231 -7.84 4.21 -4.49
N THR A 232 -6.74 4.77 -3.98
CA THR A 232 -5.39 4.29 -4.28
C THR A 232 -4.76 3.56 -3.10
N CYS A 233 -3.88 2.61 -3.39
CA CYS A 233 -3.13 1.87 -2.38
C CYS A 233 -2.12 2.78 -1.67
N THR A 234 -2.13 2.77 -0.34
CA THR A 234 -1.17 3.51 0.51
C THR A 234 0.30 3.18 0.20
N TYR A 235 0.60 1.94 -0.19
CA TYR A 235 1.98 1.48 -0.38
C TYR A 235 2.57 1.71 -1.77
N CYS A 236 1.74 1.74 -2.81
CA CYS A 236 2.24 1.80 -4.19
C CYS A 236 1.46 2.74 -5.10
N ASP A 237 0.49 3.47 -4.55
CA ASP A 237 -0.41 4.38 -5.26
C ASP A 237 -1.24 3.72 -6.38
N GLY A 238 -1.20 2.40 -6.51
CA GLY A 238 -1.99 1.67 -7.51
C GLY A 238 -3.48 1.77 -7.20
N PHE A 239 -4.31 1.84 -8.24
CA PHE A 239 -5.75 1.82 -8.10
C PHE A 239 -6.23 0.54 -7.43
N MET A 240 -7.13 0.69 -6.46
CA MET A 240 -7.81 -0.42 -5.81
C MET A 240 -8.94 -0.90 -6.70
N VAL A 241 -9.02 -2.22 -6.91
CA VAL A 241 -10.07 -2.84 -7.71
C VAL A 241 -10.92 -3.74 -6.84
N GLU A 242 -12.21 -3.88 -7.16
CA GLU A 242 -13.06 -4.88 -6.51
C GLU A 242 -12.50 -6.27 -6.75
N GLU A 243 -12.35 -7.05 -5.68
CA GLU A 243 -12.03 -8.46 -5.82
C GLU A 243 -13.26 -9.18 -6.37
N LEU A 244 -13.29 -9.39 -7.68
CA LEU A 244 -14.35 -10.14 -8.35
C LEU A 244 -14.40 -11.58 -7.80
N GLY A 245 -15.29 -11.79 -6.84
CA GLY A 245 -15.89 -13.05 -6.40
C GLY A 245 -15.02 -14.31 -6.48
N ARG A 246 -14.24 -14.58 -5.42
CA ARG A 246 -14.01 -15.97 -4.97
C ARG A 246 -15.19 -16.47 -4.11
N GLU A 247 -16.42 -16.30 -4.58
CA GLU A 247 -17.63 -16.86 -3.92
C GLU A 247 -17.71 -18.40 -3.99
N ARG A 248 -16.67 -19.11 -4.45
CA ARG A 248 -16.68 -20.57 -4.62
C ARG A 248 -15.97 -21.39 -3.54
N GLN A 249 -15.42 -20.82 -2.48
CA GLN A 249 -14.60 -21.60 -1.52
C GLN A 249 -14.91 -21.44 -0.03
N LEU A 250 -16.02 -20.80 0.35
CA LEU A 250 -16.45 -20.73 1.76
C LEU A 250 -17.90 -21.22 1.97
N ARG A 251 -18.30 -22.25 1.22
CA ARG A 251 -19.47 -23.09 1.54
C ARG A 251 -19.03 -24.53 1.73
#